data_AF-A0A1V5CG01-F1
#
_entry.id   AF-A0A1V5CG01-F1
#
_cell.length_a   1.000
_cell.length_b   1.000
_cell.length_c   1.000
_cell.angle_alpha   90.00
_cell.angle_beta   90.00
_cell.angle_gamma   90.00
#
_symmetry.space_group_name_H-M   'P 1'
#
loop_
_entity.id
_entity.type
_entity.pdbx_description
1 polymer ?
#
loop_
_entity_poly.entity_id
_entity_poly.type
_entity_poly.pdbx_seq_one_letter_code
_entity_poly.pdbx_strand_id
1 'polypeptide(L)'
;MKKTLPSSTLTVPNDLSYLPAIQSYAAEVTKAAGFPELEVVKILLALEEAVVNVVEHAFDPSEQATYQVVFEPMSSGIRIVIKEKGLPFTPDSIPEYTAPTDIDETSTRGLGSFLMKKSVDEAALVNLGREGKELHLVKYLPYKSIIDLQDASDLELYPKPKKEDQPKEKKEFRIRLMKLSECLEVSRLFYRAYGYSYGIDSIYYPDKFEQLHMDGLIVSVVSVVDDDRIVGHVALVRDRLDQKIAEAAMAVVHPDFRGQGFQNTMISALIEEGRKVGLKGIFSKAVTNHPYAQKAGLKAGFRRCALGVGFIPTDRSFKGIHAELSQRESVLYGFLPIENPPGIRAYPPEQHKAFIERVYGFIGLDRSFEETQGNHEDGQEESSSIKTTIVPSYNRAVIEVHRYGRNVVSEVKQVLKELRFKKIEQISFYLNLEDPLTAVYCGEFEKLGFFVAGILPFYHEGDALILQYLNNVSIDYSRIHAVSDQADQILSYVREHDPNIR
;
A
#
# COMPACT_ATOMS: atom_id res chain seq x y z
N MET A 1 -1.65 -24.48 15.57
CA MET A 1 -2.37 -23.69 14.55
C MET A 1 -3.72 -23.28 15.11
N LYS A 2 -3.95 -22.00 15.43
CA LYS A 2 -5.33 -21.52 15.54
C LYS A 2 -5.89 -21.50 14.11
N LYS A 3 -6.91 -22.32 13.86
CA LYS A 3 -7.55 -22.41 12.55
C LYS A 3 -8.28 -21.09 12.33
N THR A 4 -7.89 -20.30 11.33
CA THR A 4 -8.62 -19.10 10.93
C THR A 4 -10.04 -19.51 10.57
N LEU A 5 -11.04 -18.80 11.11
CA LEU A 5 -12.44 -19.06 10.80
C LEU A 5 -12.65 -18.91 9.27
N PRO A 6 -13.40 -19.80 8.62
CA PRO A 6 -13.71 -19.63 7.21
C PRO A 6 -14.53 -18.37 6.98
N SER A 7 -14.46 -17.82 5.78
CA SER A 7 -15.31 -16.70 5.37
C SER A 7 -16.79 -17.09 5.47
N SER A 8 -17.62 -16.17 5.90
CA SER A 8 -19.08 -16.33 5.95
C SER A 8 -19.79 -15.15 5.31
N THR A 9 -21.03 -15.35 4.88
CA THR A 9 -21.82 -14.33 4.18
C THR A 9 -23.24 -14.28 4.73
N LEU A 10 -23.70 -13.08 5.06
CA LEU A 10 -25.10 -12.77 5.26
C LEU A 10 -25.65 -12.11 4.01
N THR A 11 -26.81 -12.55 3.53
CA THR A 11 -27.59 -11.85 2.51
C THR A 11 -28.88 -11.38 3.16
N VAL A 12 -29.14 -10.07 3.11
CA VAL A 12 -30.25 -9.43 3.84
C VAL A 12 -31.00 -8.47 2.92
N PRO A 13 -32.30 -8.25 3.17
CA PRO A 13 -33.05 -7.17 2.51
C PRO A 13 -32.46 -5.79 2.84
N ASN A 14 -32.67 -4.81 1.97
CA ASN A 14 -32.33 -3.40 2.19
C ASN A 14 -33.26 -2.72 3.22
N ASP A 15 -33.32 -3.26 4.44
CA ASP A 15 -34.14 -2.75 5.54
C ASP A 15 -33.32 -2.70 6.84
N LEU A 16 -33.32 -1.52 7.49
CA LEU A 16 -32.62 -1.27 8.75
C LEU A 16 -33.14 -2.13 9.91
N SER A 17 -34.33 -2.72 9.80
CA SER A 17 -34.85 -3.67 10.80
C SER A 17 -33.94 -4.90 11.00
N TYR A 18 -33.08 -5.22 10.01
CA TYR A 18 -32.10 -6.30 10.09
C TYR A 18 -30.76 -5.89 10.72
N LEU A 19 -30.49 -4.60 10.93
CA LEU A 19 -29.23 -4.10 11.49
C LEU A 19 -28.86 -4.79 12.84
N PRO A 20 -29.77 -4.97 13.82
CA PRO A 20 -29.44 -5.66 15.06
C PRO A 20 -28.99 -7.12 14.87
N ALA A 21 -29.55 -7.82 13.87
CA ALA A 21 -29.18 -9.18 13.55
C ALA A 21 -27.77 -9.24 12.91
N ILE A 22 -27.49 -8.29 12.00
CA ILE A 22 -26.17 -8.13 11.37
C ILE A 22 -25.10 -7.82 12.43
N GLN A 23 -25.37 -6.87 13.33
CA GLN A 23 -24.46 -6.51 14.43
C GLN A 23 -24.25 -7.68 15.39
N SER A 24 -25.30 -8.42 15.73
CA SER A 24 -25.18 -9.60 16.61
C SER A 24 -24.27 -10.67 15.97
N TYR A 25 -24.46 -10.95 14.69
CA TYR A 25 -23.60 -11.89 13.96
C TYR A 25 -22.16 -11.40 13.88
N ALA A 26 -21.95 -10.12 13.53
CA ALA A 26 -20.64 -9.49 13.47
C ALA A 26 -19.92 -9.54 14.83
N ALA A 27 -20.64 -9.32 15.92
CA ALA A 27 -20.09 -9.39 17.27
C ALA A 27 -19.57 -10.81 17.57
N GLU A 28 -20.32 -11.84 17.24
CA GLU A 28 -19.91 -13.23 17.48
C GLU A 28 -18.73 -13.64 16.58
N VAL A 29 -18.74 -13.26 15.30
CA VAL A 29 -17.62 -13.55 14.39
C VAL A 29 -16.35 -12.83 14.83
N THR A 30 -16.43 -11.55 15.22
CA THR A 30 -15.26 -10.76 15.65
C THR A 30 -14.70 -11.24 16.99
N LYS A 31 -15.56 -11.58 17.97
CA LYS A 31 -15.12 -12.24 19.21
C LYS A 31 -14.43 -13.57 18.92
N ALA A 32 -15.01 -14.39 18.03
CA ALA A 32 -14.43 -15.68 17.66
C ALA A 32 -13.11 -15.52 16.88
N ALA A 33 -12.93 -14.41 16.15
CA ALA A 33 -11.67 -14.01 15.53
C ALA A 33 -10.62 -13.49 16.54
N GLY A 34 -10.98 -13.30 17.81
CA GLY A 34 -10.06 -12.98 18.91
C GLY A 34 -10.02 -11.50 19.31
N PHE A 35 -10.98 -10.68 18.86
CA PHE A 35 -11.03 -9.27 19.24
C PHE A 35 -11.54 -9.08 20.68
N PRO A 36 -10.93 -8.16 21.46
CA PRO A 36 -11.45 -7.78 22.76
C PRO A 36 -12.71 -6.90 22.62
N GLU A 37 -13.52 -6.85 23.67
CA GLU A 37 -14.84 -6.19 23.66
C GLU A 37 -14.79 -4.75 23.14
N LEU A 38 -13.81 -3.95 23.56
CA LEU A 38 -13.66 -2.56 23.11
C LEU A 38 -13.42 -2.43 21.60
N GLU A 39 -12.67 -3.36 20.99
CA GLU A 39 -12.46 -3.34 19.54
C GLU A 39 -13.67 -3.89 18.79
N VAL A 40 -14.39 -4.87 19.36
CA VAL A 40 -15.67 -5.34 18.82
C VAL A 40 -16.64 -4.17 18.69
N VAL A 41 -16.78 -3.32 19.72
CA VAL A 41 -17.64 -2.12 19.67
C VAL A 41 -17.27 -1.18 18.51
N LYS A 42 -15.97 -0.94 18.28
CA LYS A 42 -15.53 -0.10 17.14
C LYS A 42 -15.88 -0.73 15.79
N ILE A 43 -15.68 -2.04 15.64
CA ILE A 43 -16.03 -2.75 14.40
C ILE A 43 -17.55 -2.66 14.15
N LEU A 44 -18.37 -2.86 15.19
CA LEU A 44 -19.82 -2.76 15.08
C LEU A 44 -20.28 -1.35 14.70
N LEU A 45 -19.64 -0.31 15.24
CA LEU A 45 -19.91 1.07 14.85
C LEU A 45 -19.58 1.31 13.37
N ALA A 46 -18.41 0.87 12.90
CA ALA A 46 -18.05 1.00 11.48
C ALA A 46 -19.02 0.25 10.55
N LEU A 47 -19.44 -0.94 10.96
CA LEU A 47 -20.41 -1.76 10.24
C LEU A 47 -21.80 -1.11 10.20
N GLU A 48 -22.25 -0.52 11.31
CA GLU A 48 -23.51 0.22 11.39
C GLU A 48 -23.53 1.35 10.39
N GLU A 49 -22.51 2.21 10.39
CA GLU A 49 -22.42 3.33 9.46
C GLU A 49 -22.38 2.87 7.99
N ALA A 50 -21.68 1.76 7.71
CA ALA A 50 -21.65 1.17 6.38
C ALA A 50 -23.03 0.66 5.94
N VAL A 51 -23.75 -0.06 6.83
CA VAL A 51 -25.07 -0.62 6.55
C VAL A 51 -26.12 0.49 6.38
N VAL A 52 -26.12 1.48 7.27
CA VAL A 52 -27.01 2.64 7.18
C VAL A 52 -26.81 3.36 5.86
N ASN A 53 -25.56 3.61 5.48
CA ASN A 53 -25.25 4.23 4.19
C ASN A 53 -25.75 3.41 2.99
N VAL A 54 -25.68 2.07 3.04
CA VAL A 54 -26.24 1.22 1.97
C VAL A 54 -27.77 1.33 1.93
N VAL A 55 -28.45 1.17 3.06
CA VAL A 55 -29.93 1.15 3.07
C VAL A 55 -30.53 2.52 2.73
N GLU A 56 -29.94 3.61 3.23
CA GLU A 56 -30.49 4.96 3.03
C GLU A 56 -30.10 5.62 1.71
N HIS A 57 -29.00 5.19 1.09
CA HIS A 57 -28.42 5.90 -0.06
C HIS A 57 -28.12 5.03 -1.28
N ALA A 58 -28.04 3.71 -1.16
CA ALA A 58 -27.76 2.86 -2.32
C ALA A 58 -29.02 2.54 -3.13
N PHE A 59 -30.20 2.45 -2.53
CA PHE A 59 -31.42 2.02 -3.22
C PHE A 59 -32.51 3.09 -3.17
N ASP A 60 -33.44 3.07 -4.13
CA ASP A 60 -34.65 3.87 -4.00
C ASP A 60 -35.47 3.40 -2.78
N PRO A 61 -36.11 4.29 -1.99
CA PRO A 61 -36.83 3.90 -0.77
C PRO A 61 -37.95 2.88 -0.98
N SER A 62 -38.47 2.74 -2.21
CA SER A 62 -39.49 1.75 -2.59
C SER A 62 -38.92 0.49 -3.23
N GLU A 63 -37.62 0.45 -3.52
CA GLU A 63 -36.96 -0.69 -4.14
C GLU A 63 -36.77 -1.81 -3.12
N GLN A 64 -37.21 -3.01 -3.48
CA GLN A 64 -36.96 -4.22 -2.70
C GLN A 64 -35.72 -4.91 -3.25
N ALA A 65 -34.59 -4.68 -2.59
CA ALA A 65 -33.29 -5.19 -3.00
C ALA A 65 -32.65 -6.02 -1.88
N THR A 66 -31.53 -6.67 -2.20
CA THR A 66 -30.70 -7.35 -1.20
C THR A 66 -29.27 -6.88 -1.31
N TYR A 67 -28.57 -6.88 -0.18
CA TYR A 67 -27.13 -6.67 -0.12
C TYR A 67 -26.50 -7.79 0.70
N GLN A 68 -25.19 -7.97 0.53
CA GLN A 68 -24.42 -8.97 1.24
C GLN A 68 -23.44 -8.34 2.21
N VAL A 69 -23.28 -8.97 3.37
CA VAL A 69 -22.20 -8.67 4.31
C VAL A 69 -21.35 -9.93 4.44
N VAL A 70 -20.15 -9.89 3.88
CA VAL A 70 -19.18 -10.98 3.94
C VAL A 70 -18.18 -10.70 5.06
N PHE A 71 -18.01 -11.66 5.95
CA PHE A 71 -17.01 -11.62 6.99
C PHE A 71 -15.88 -12.56 6.59
N GLU A 72 -14.68 -12.01 6.48
CA GLU A 72 -13.49 -12.73 6.07
C GLU A 72 -12.45 -12.62 7.17
N PRO A 73 -12.49 -13.54 8.16
CA PRO A 73 -11.47 -13.61 9.20
C PRO A 73 -10.11 -13.81 8.55
N MET A 74 -9.18 -12.95 8.93
CA MET A 74 -7.79 -13.02 8.51
C MET A 74 -6.97 -13.46 9.72
N SER A 75 -5.78 -13.96 9.45
CA SER A 75 -4.82 -14.27 10.49
C SER A 75 -4.44 -13.05 11.36
N SER A 76 -4.37 -11.86 10.76
CA SER A 76 -4.00 -10.61 11.43
C SER A 76 -5.19 -9.77 11.89
N GLY A 77 -6.43 -10.22 11.70
CA GLY A 77 -7.62 -9.37 11.88
C GLY A 77 -8.88 -9.90 11.21
N ILE A 78 -9.74 -9.00 10.75
CA ILE A 78 -10.95 -9.32 9.99
C ILE A 78 -11.14 -8.31 8.88
N ARG A 79 -11.54 -8.80 7.70
CA ARG A 79 -12.09 -7.97 6.62
C ARG A 79 -13.59 -8.17 6.56
N ILE A 80 -14.34 -7.08 6.54
CA ILE A 80 -15.80 -7.08 6.35
C ILE A 80 -16.08 -6.43 5.00
N VAL A 81 -16.76 -7.14 4.12
CA VAL A 81 -17.09 -6.67 2.77
C VAL A 81 -18.59 -6.53 2.64
N ILE A 82 -19.06 -5.30 2.40
CA ILE A 82 -20.47 -5.01 2.12
C ILE A 82 -20.62 -4.93 0.61
N LYS A 83 -21.40 -5.84 0.01
CA LYS A 83 -21.64 -5.91 -1.45
C LYS A 83 -23.07 -5.50 -1.79
N GLU A 84 -23.23 -4.58 -2.72
CA GLU A 84 -24.52 -4.01 -3.10
C GLU A 84 -24.61 -3.75 -4.61
N LYS A 85 -25.83 -3.73 -5.17
CA LYS A 85 -26.12 -3.47 -6.59
C LYS A 85 -27.05 -2.27 -6.81
N GLY A 86 -27.05 -1.33 -5.86
CA GLY A 86 -27.81 -0.09 -5.90
C GLY A 86 -27.23 0.97 -6.84
N LEU A 87 -27.82 2.17 -6.77
CA LEU A 87 -27.53 3.34 -7.59
C LEU A 87 -26.02 3.55 -7.77
N PRO A 88 -25.54 3.77 -9.01
CA PRO A 88 -24.16 4.15 -9.28
C PRO A 88 -23.74 5.34 -8.41
N PHE A 89 -22.50 5.30 -7.92
CA PHE A 89 -22.00 6.28 -6.96
C PHE A 89 -22.23 7.70 -7.49
N THR A 90 -22.77 8.61 -6.69
CA THR A 90 -22.94 10.04 -7.04
C THR A 90 -22.05 10.91 -6.13
N PRO A 91 -21.31 11.90 -6.66
CA PRO A 91 -20.23 12.60 -5.93
C PRO A 91 -20.71 13.53 -4.82
N ASP A 92 -22.00 13.80 -4.73
CA ASP A 92 -22.56 14.91 -3.96
C ASP A 92 -23.32 14.45 -2.69
N SER A 93 -23.23 13.17 -2.31
CA SER A 93 -24.00 12.60 -1.19
C SER A 93 -23.22 12.33 0.10
N ILE A 94 -21.88 12.52 0.15
CA ILE A 94 -21.10 12.30 1.39
C ILE A 94 -20.63 13.63 1.99
N PRO A 95 -21.43 14.25 2.88
CA PRO A 95 -21.01 15.43 3.63
C PRO A 95 -19.83 15.10 4.56
N GLU A 96 -18.93 16.06 4.78
CA GLU A 96 -17.91 16.00 5.83
C GLU A 96 -18.54 16.34 7.19
N TYR A 97 -18.14 15.62 8.24
CA TYR A 97 -18.52 16.00 9.60
C TYR A 97 -17.81 17.29 9.99
N THR A 98 -18.56 18.39 10.03
CA THR A 98 -18.17 19.58 10.77
C THR A 98 -18.72 19.46 12.18
N ALA A 99 -17.81 19.37 13.17
CA ALA A 99 -18.19 19.50 14.57
C ALA A 99 -18.95 20.82 14.74
N PRO A 100 -20.15 20.80 15.35
CA PRO A 100 -20.92 22.01 15.52
C PRO A 100 -20.16 23.04 16.34
N THR A 101 -20.20 24.30 15.90
CA THR A 101 -19.60 25.43 16.62
C THR A 101 -20.47 25.92 17.78
N ASP A 102 -21.74 25.52 17.82
CA ASP A 102 -22.71 25.82 18.87
C ASP A 102 -23.36 24.55 19.43
N ILE A 103 -23.67 24.56 20.73
CA ILE A 103 -24.29 23.42 21.45
C ILE A 103 -25.69 23.08 20.90
N ASP A 104 -26.35 24.04 20.24
CA ASP A 104 -27.70 23.89 19.70
C ASP A 104 -27.76 23.48 18.22
N GLU A 105 -26.62 23.42 17.51
CA GLU A 105 -26.56 22.89 16.14
C GLU A 105 -26.19 21.40 16.16
N THR A 106 -27.11 20.52 15.77
CA THR A 106 -26.83 19.08 15.63
C THR A 106 -26.65 18.71 14.16
N SER A 107 -25.54 19.13 13.55
CA SER A 107 -25.17 18.60 12.23
C SER A 107 -24.64 17.16 12.38
N THR A 108 -25.48 16.17 12.07
CA THR A 108 -25.10 14.75 11.99
C THR A 108 -24.55 14.37 10.60
N ARG A 109 -24.62 15.29 9.64
CA ARG A 109 -24.13 15.10 8.27
C ARG A 109 -22.63 14.80 8.29
N GLY A 110 -22.24 13.63 7.78
CA GLY A 110 -20.84 13.23 7.60
C GLY A 110 -20.19 12.55 8.80
N LEU A 111 -20.90 12.50 9.94
CA LEU A 111 -20.45 11.86 11.17
C LEU A 111 -20.17 10.37 10.96
N GLY A 112 -21.05 9.68 10.22
CA GLY A 112 -20.87 8.25 9.95
C GLY A 112 -19.58 7.92 9.19
N SER A 113 -19.25 8.70 8.16
CA SER A 113 -17.99 8.52 7.41
C SER A 113 -16.75 8.82 8.26
N PHE A 114 -16.86 9.76 9.21
CA PHE A 114 -15.79 10.10 10.16
C PHE A 114 -15.62 9.00 11.22
N LEU A 115 -16.71 8.50 11.79
CA LEU A 115 -16.71 7.42 12.78
C LEU A 115 -16.19 6.12 12.18
N MET A 116 -16.61 5.77 10.96
CA MET A 116 -16.09 4.61 10.24
C MET A 116 -14.56 4.70 10.07
N LYS A 117 -14.04 5.85 9.61
CA LYS A 117 -12.58 6.08 9.45
C LYS A 117 -11.78 5.99 10.74
N LYS A 118 -12.36 6.35 11.88
CA LYS A 118 -11.70 6.25 13.19
C LYS A 118 -11.79 4.84 13.79
N SER A 119 -12.67 4.02 13.26
CA SER A 119 -13.00 2.71 13.83
C SER A 119 -12.26 1.56 13.15
N VAL A 120 -11.91 1.69 11.86
CA VAL A 120 -11.17 0.68 11.08
C VAL A 120 -9.79 1.16 10.66
N ASP A 121 -8.90 0.22 10.31
CA ASP A 121 -7.52 0.54 9.93
C ASP A 121 -7.42 0.88 8.43
N GLU A 122 -8.19 0.18 7.59
CA GLU A 122 -8.26 0.42 6.15
C GLU A 122 -9.72 0.38 5.67
N ALA A 123 -10.01 1.22 4.68
CA ALA A 123 -11.28 1.22 3.97
C ALA A 123 -11.01 1.33 2.47
N ALA A 124 -11.57 0.39 1.70
CA ALA A 124 -11.48 0.40 0.24
C ALA A 124 -12.88 0.32 -0.38
N LEU A 125 -13.11 1.14 -1.40
CA LEU A 125 -14.31 1.09 -2.22
C LEU A 125 -13.94 0.45 -3.55
N VAL A 126 -14.66 -0.60 -3.93
CA VAL A 126 -14.46 -1.32 -5.19
C VAL A 126 -15.72 -1.13 -6.04
N ASN A 127 -15.60 -0.40 -7.14
CA ASN A 127 -16.62 -0.38 -8.17
C ASN A 127 -16.39 -1.59 -9.10
N LEU A 128 -17.37 -2.48 -9.19
CA LEU A 128 -17.32 -3.69 -10.03
C LEU A 128 -18.13 -3.52 -11.34
N GLY A 129 -18.53 -2.29 -11.67
CA GLY A 129 -19.38 -1.99 -12.82
C GLY A 129 -20.75 -2.64 -12.69
N ARG A 130 -21.11 -3.52 -13.63
CA ARG A 130 -22.41 -4.23 -13.63
C ARG A 130 -22.63 -5.17 -12.44
N GLU A 131 -21.56 -5.57 -11.75
CA GLU A 131 -21.67 -6.40 -10.54
C GLU A 131 -21.93 -5.57 -9.27
N GLY A 132 -22.08 -4.25 -9.40
CA GLY A 132 -22.37 -3.35 -8.29
C GLY A 132 -21.10 -2.83 -7.63
N LYS A 133 -21.14 -2.64 -6.31
CA LYS A 133 -20.01 -2.11 -5.54
C LYS A 133 -19.75 -2.91 -4.27
N GLU A 134 -18.52 -2.81 -3.80
CA GLU A 134 -18.10 -3.39 -2.53
C GLU A 134 -17.42 -2.34 -1.66
N LEU A 135 -17.82 -2.26 -0.39
CA LEU A 135 -17.09 -1.54 0.65
C LEU A 135 -16.34 -2.55 1.51
N HIS A 136 -15.02 -2.46 1.50
CA HIS A 136 -14.12 -3.32 2.26
C HIS A 136 -13.65 -2.55 3.49
N LEU A 137 -13.92 -3.09 4.68
CA LEU A 137 -13.48 -2.58 5.97
C LEU A 137 -12.50 -3.57 6.59
N VAL A 138 -11.28 -3.14 6.91
CA VAL A 138 -10.28 -4.00 7.53
C VAL A 138 -9.96 -3.50 8.93
N LYS A 139 -10.00 -4.43 9.88
CA LYS A 139 -9.57 -4.20 11.26
C LYS A 139 -8.53 -5.24 11.65
N TYR A 140 -7.42 -4.80 12.23
CA TYR A 140 -6.36 -5.66 12.75
C TYR A 140 -6.57 -6.00 14.23
N LEU A 141 -6.17 -7.22 14.63
CA LEU A 141 -6.17 -7.62 16.03
C LEU A 141 -5.29 -6.67 16.88
N PRO A 142 -5.67 -6.36 18.12
CA PRO A 142 -4.85 -5.56 19.02
C PRO A 142 -3.72 -6.43 19.58
N TYR A 143 -2.63 -6.49 18.84
CA TYR A 143 -1.42 -7.14 19.31
C TYR A 143 -0.71 -6.26 20.33
N LYS A 144 -0.02 -6.88 21.29
CA LYS A 144 0.84 -6.14 22.23
C LYS A 144 2.05 -5.62 21.48
N SER A 145 2.36 -4.34 21.68
CA SER A 145 3.58 -3.76 21.13
C SER A 145 4.78 -4.21 21.94
N ILE A 146 5.98 -4.04 21.38
CA ILE A 146 7.22 -4.43 22.05
C ILE A 146 7.44 -3.71 23.39
N ILE A 147 6.91 -2.49 23.56
CA ILE A 147 6.98 -1.76 24.84
C ILE A 147 6.10 -2.41 25.91
N ASP A 148 4.96 -2.97 25.52
CA ASP A 148 4.05 -3.63 26.47
C ASP A 148 4.62 -4.97 26.97
N LEU A 149 5.64 -5.49 26.28
CA LEU A 149 6.25 -6.79 26.54
C LEU A 149 7.58 -6.72 27.28
N GLN A 150 8.18 -5.53 27.46
CA GLN A 150 9.59 -5.38 27.82
C GLN A 150 9.85 -4.22 28.79
N ASP A 151 10.92 -4.36 29.57
CA ASP A 151 11.41 -3.27 30.42
C ASP A 151 12.10 -2.18 29.58
N ALA A 152 12.00 -0.93 30.04
CA ALA A 152 12.50 0.23 29.31
C ALA A 152 14.02 0.18 29.02
N SER A 153 14.81 -0.48 29.88
CA SER A 153 16.26 -0.64 29.70
C SER A 153 16.63 -1.51 28.50
N ASP A 154 15.79 -2.47 28.11
CA ASP A 154 16.04 -3.36 26.99
C ASP A 154 15.76 -2.71 25.62
N LEU A 155 15.16 -1.52 25.64
CA LEU A 155 14.70 -0.79 24.47
C LEU A 155 15.49 0.50 24.21
N GLU A 156 16.64 0.69 24.85
CA GLU A 156 17.50 1.84 24.58
C GLU A 156 17.90 1.93 23.10
N LEU A 157 17.61 3.08 22.49
CA LEU A 157 17.98 3.39 21.11
C LEU A 157 19.50 3.30 20.94
N TYR A 158 19.93 2.80 19.79
CA TYR A 158 21.34 2.83 19.45
C TYR A 158 21.85 4.27 19.41
N PRO A 159 23.08 4.52 19.88
CA PRO A 159 23.67 5.83 19.77
C PRO A 159 23.77 6.25 18.31
N LYS A 160 23.66 7.55 18.05
CA LYS A 160 23.86 8.09 16.70
C LYS A 160 25.20 7.62 16.16
N PRO A 161 25.26 7.17 14.88
CA PRO A 161 26.50 6.71 14.31
C PRO A 161 27.55 7.84 14.36
N LYS A 162 28.68 7.58 15.02
CA LYS A 162 29.84 8.46 14.96
C LYS A 162 30.42 8.36 13.54
N LYS A 163 30.83 9.48 12.94
CA LYS A 163 31.68 9.45 11.74
C LYS A 163 33.00 8.82 12.17
N GLU A 164 33.22 7.58 11.79
CA GLU A 164 34.48 6.87 12.01
C GLU A 164 35.24 6.83 10.68
N ASP A 165 36.47 7.38 10.69
CA ASP A 165 37.38 7.40 9.54
C ASP A 165 38.18 6.09 9.37
N GLN A 166 37.98 5.10 10.25
CA GLN A 166 38.71 3.84 10.21
C GLN A 166 37.90 2.70 9.55
N PRO A 167 38.54 1.85 8.72
CA PRO A 167 37.89 0.68 8.18
C PRO A 167 37.47 -0.25 9.32
N LYS A 168 36.17 -0.57 9.42
CA LYS A 168 35.69 -1.55 10.38
C LYS A 168 36.26 -2.92 10.04
N GLU A 169 36.75 -3.62 11.06
CA GLU A 169 37.18 -5.02 10.91
C GLU A 169 36.02 -5.86 10.39
N LYS A 170 36.28 -6.66 9.35
CA LYS A 170 35.27 -7.46 8.68
C LYS A 170 34.88 -8.61 9.62
N LYS A 171 33.67 -8.57 10.14
CA LYS A 171 33.16 -9.61 11.03
C LYS A 171 32.59 -10.76 10.22
N GLU A 172 32.83 -11.99 10.64
CA GLU A 172 32.19 -13.16 10.05
C GLU A 172 30.70 -13.17 10.40
N PHE A 173 29.89 -13.66 9.47
CA PHE A 173 28.46 -13.79 9.64
C PHE A 173 27.89 -14.88 8.77
N ARG A 174 26.75 -15.40 9.18
CA ARG A 174 25.94 -16.35 8.40
C ARG A 174 24.60 -15.72 8.07
N ILE A 175 24.06 -16.09 6.90
CA ILE A 175 22.72 -15.70 6.46
C ILE A 175 21.84 -16.93 6.47
N ARG A 176 20.62 -16.76 6.98
CA ARG A 176 19.59 -17.79 7.01
C ARG A 176 18.20 -17.18 7.07
N LEU A 177 17.19 -18.01 6.86
CA LEU A 177 15.82 -17.66 7.20
C LEU A 177 15.71 -17.41 8.71
N MET A 178 14.85 -16.44 9.05
CA MET A 178 14.48 -16.15 10.43
C MET A 178 13.67 -17.31 11.00
N LYS A 179 13.90 -17.66 12.27
CA LYS A 179 13.03 -18.59 13.00
C LYS A 179 11.87 -17.80 13.61
N LEU A 180 10.68 -18.39 13.71
CA LEU A 180 9.51 -17.72 14.30
C LEU A 180 9.76 -17.24 15.75
N SER A 181 10.51 -18.02 16.54
CA SER A 181 10.92 -17.66 17.90
C SER A 181 11.80 -16.41 17.99
N GLU A 182 12.32 -15.91 16.86
CA GLU A 182 13.21 -14.75 16.78
C GLU A 182 12.46 -13.44 16.45
N CYS A 183 11.14 -13.48 16.27
CA CYS A 183 10.33 -12.29 15.97
C CYS A 183 10.57 -11.17 16.98
N LEU A 184 10.57 -11.49 18.29
CA LEU A 184 10.82 -10.52 19.35
C LEU A 184 12.22 -9.88 19.25
N GLU A 185 13.26 -10.66 18.95
CA GLU A 185 14.64 -10.15 18.82
C GLU A 185 14.75 -9.18 17.64
N VAL A 186 14.13 -9.52 16.51
CA VAL A 186 14.08 -8.63 15.34
C VAL A 186 13.29 -7.35 15.66
N SER A 187 12.13 -7.46 16.32
CA SER A 187 11.36 -6.30 16.78
C SER A 187 12.23 -5.38 17.66
N ARG A 188 13.06 -5.94 18.56
CA ARG A 188 14.01 -5.16 19.38
C ARG A 188 15.05 -4.48 18.51
N LEU A 189 15.64 -5.18 17.55
CA LEU A 189 16.63 -4.61 16.63
C LEU A 189 16.06 -3.40 15.87
N PHE A 190 14.81 -3.48 15.41
CA PHE A 190 14.10 -2.36 14.76
C PHE A 190 13.83 -1.21 15.73
N TYR A 191 13.28 -1.49 16.90
CA TYR A 191 12.99 -0.46 17.90
C TYR A 191 14.26 0.29 18.28
N ARG A 192 15.36 -0.43 18.55
CA ARG A 192 16.62 0.22 18.92
C ARG A 192 17.22 1.02 17.76
N ALA A 193 16.96 0.64 16.50
CA ALA A 193 17.44 1.37 15.34
C ALA A 193 16.61 2.63 15.02
N TYR A 194 15.28 2.55 15.17
CA TYR A 194 14.35 3.55 14.60
C TYR A 194 13.30 4.06 15.61
N GLY A 195 13.27 3.60 16.86
CA GLY A 195 12.11 3.80 17.73
C GLY A 195 10.83 3.31 17.05
N TYR A 196 9.73 4.06 17.12
CA TYR A 196 8.48 3.83 16.38
C TYR A 196 8.37 4.54 15.03
N SER A 197 9.48 5.06 14.49
CA SER A 197 9.39 5.81 13.24
C SER A 197 9.46 4.94 11.98
N TYR A 198 9.62 3.62 12.11
CA TYR A 198 9.61 2.75 10.93
C TYR A 198 8.18 2.56 10.43
N GLY A 199 7.98 2.65 9.11
CA GLY A 199 6.64 2.76 8.52
C GLY A 199 5.84 1.46 8.40
N ILE A 200 6.44 0.29 8.68
CA ILE A 200 5.75 -1.00 8.72
C ILE A 200 5.57 -1.38 10.18
N ASP A 201 4.42 -0.99 10.74
CA ASP A 201 4.17 -1.07 12.17
C ASP A 201 4.17 -2.52 12.69
N SER A 202 3.85 -3.51 11.85
CA SER A 202 3.78 -4.93 12.24
C SER A 202 5.07 -5.45 12.87
N ILE A 203 6.23 -4.86 12.55
CA ILE A 203 7.52 -5.23 13.16
C ILE A 203 7.57 -4.96 14.66
N TYR A 204 6.75 -4.04 15.18
CA TYR A 204 6.72 -3.69 16.60
C TYR A 204 5.76 -4.56 17.40
N TYR A 205 5.07 -5.49 16.75
CA TYR A 205 4.09 -6.39 17.35
C TYR A 205 4.55 -7.83 17.09
N PRO A 206 5.41 -8.42 17.95
CA PRO A 206 6.05 -9.71 17.70
C PRO A 206 5.07 -10.82 17.31
N ASP A 207 3.92 -10.91 17.98
CA ASP A 207 2.87 -11.90 17.69
C ASP A 207 2.23 -11.66 16.31
N LYS A 208 2.02 -10.40 15.90
CA LYS A 208 1.54 -10.05 14.55
C LYS A 208 2.58 -10.45 13.51
N PHE A 209 3.84 -10.13 13.80
CA PHE A 209 4.96 -10.41 12.91
C PHE A 209 5.14 -11.92 12.72
N GLU A 210 5.06 -12.71 13.80
CA GLU A 210 5.07 -14.17 13.74
C GLU A 210 3.91 -14.71 12.90
N GLN A 211 2.70 -14.20 13.12
CA GLN A 211 1.54 -14.62 12.36
C GLN A 211 1.69 -14.36 10.85
N LEU A 212 2.16 -13.17 10.46
CA LEU A 212 2.41 -12.84 9.05
C LEU A 212 3.45 -13.76 8.38
N HIS A 213 4.40 -14.32 9.14
CA HIS A 213 5.29 -15.37 8.63
C HIS A 213 4.59 -16.70 8.47
N MET A 214 3.76 -17.09 9.43
CA MET A 214 2.98 -18.33 9.34
C MET A 214 2.05 -18.33 8.12
N ASP A 215 1.52 -17.16 7.75
CA ASP A 215 0.67 -17.01 6.57
C ASP A 215 1.47 -16.93 5.26
N GLY A 216 2.80 -16.80 5.33
CA GLY A 216 3.66 -16.59 4.16
C GLY A 216 3.58 -15.18 3.56
N LEU A 217 2.89 -14.23 4.20
CA LEU A 217 2.82 -12.83 3.76
C LEU A 217 4.15 -12.09 4.00
N ILE A 218 4.93 -12.54 4.99
CA ILE A 218 6.30 -12.08 5.23
C ILE A 218 7.27 -13.26 5.16
N VAL A 219 8.35 -13.10 4.40
CA VAL A 219 9.50 -14.03 4.40
C VAL A 219 10.75 -13.26 4.78
N SER A 220 11.31 -13.56 5.96
CA SER A 220 12.43 -12.82 6.52
C SER A 220 13.75 -13.58 6.47
N VAL A 221 14.80 -12.86 6.13
CA VAL A 221 16.19 -13.31 6.16
C VAL A 221 16.95 -12.48 7.18
N VAL A 222 17.77 -13.16 7.98
CA VAL A 222 18.59 -12.54 9.03
C VAL A 222 20.08 -12.77 8.79
N SER A 223 20.87 -11.77 9.16
CA SER A 223 22.32 -11.89 9.32
C SER A 223 22.64 -12.17 10.78
N VAL A 224 23.41 -13.21 11.03
CA VAL A 224 23.68 -13.74 12.38
C VAL A 224 25.19 -13.86 12.57
N VAL A 225 25.67 -13.48 13.75
CA VAL A 225 27.10 -13.56 14.14
C VAL A 225 27.27 -14.58 15.26
N ASP A 226 28.47 -14.65 15.85
CA ASP A 226 28.77 -15.53 17.00
C ASP A 226 27.66 -15.50 18.06
N ASP A 227 27.42 -16.66 18.68
CA ASP A 227 26.34 -16.92 19.66
C ASP A 227 24.90 -16.74 19.12
N ASP A 228 24.69 -16.94 17.82
CA ASP A 228 23.37 -16.88 17.18
C ASP A 228 22.66 -15.52 17.24
N ARG A 229 23.39 -14.45 17.61
CA ARG A 229 22.86 -13.09 17.71
C ARG A 229 22.53 -12.48 16.33
N ILE A 230 21.32 -11.93 16.20
CA ILE A 230 20.87 -11.26 14.98
C ILE A 230 21.41 -9.84 14.91
N VAL A 231 22.09 -9.52 13.81
CA VAL A 231 22.70 -8.19 13.57
C VAL A 231 22.14 -7.50 12.34
N GLY A 232 21.30 -8.18 11.56
CA GLY A 232 20.64 -7.59 10.41
C GLY A 232 19.42 -8.39 9.99
N HIS A 233 18.50 -7.72 9.33
CA HIS A 233 17.23 -8.28 8.86
C HIS A 233 16.79 -7.57 7.57
N VAL A 234 16.14 -8.34 6.70
CA VAL A 234 15.38 -7.86 5.52
C VAL A 234 14.29 -8.88 5.20
N ALA A 235 13.16 -8.44 4.66
CA ALA A 235 12.06 -9.33 4.34
C ALA A 235 11.42 -9.04 2.99
N LEU A 236 10.85 -10.09 2.39
CA LEU A 236 9.81 -9.96 1.38
C LEU A 236 8.48 -9.76 2.07
N VAL A 237 7.74 -8.72 1.67
CA VAL A 237 6.42 -8.38 2.21
C VAL A 237 5.40 -8.40 1.07
N ARG A 238 4.28 -9.07 1.32
CA ARG A 238 3.13 -9.17 0.42
C ARG A 238 1.85 -8.83 1.17
N ASP A 239 0.90 -8.23 0.48
CA ASP A 239 -0.44 -8.00 1.01
C ASP A 239 -1.32 -9.25 0.81
N ARG A 240 -1.06 -9.99 -0.28
CA ARG A 240 -1.80 -11.22 -0.63
C ARG A 240 -0.88 -12.27 -1.23
N LEU A 241 -1.22 -13.54 -1.03
CA LEU A 241 -0.42 -14.67 -1.51
C LEU A 241 -0.48 -14.89 -3.03
N ASP A 242 -1.50 -14.36 -3.70
CA ASP A 242 -1.66 -14.42 -5.15
C ASP A 242 -0.88 -13.32 -5.90
N GLN A 243 -0.26 -12.37 -5.19
CA GLN A 243 0.61 -11.37 -5.79
C GLN A 243 1.85 -12.02 -6.42
N LYS A 244 2.15 -11.61 -7.66
CA LYS A 244 3.30 -12.11 -8.45
C LYS A 244 4.63 -11.44 -8.06
N ILE A 245 4.58 -10.40 -7.23
CA ILE A 245 5.76 -9.67 -6.74
C ILE A 245 5.65 -9.44 -5.24
N ALA A 246 6.78 -9.16 -4.60
CA ALA A 246 6.84 -8.77 -3.19
C ALA A 246 7.73 -7.55 -3.00
N GLU A 247 7.48 -6.77 -1.94
CA GLU A 247 8.37 -5.67 -1.56
C GLU A 247 9.54 -6.22 -0.73
N ALA A 248 10.78 -6.00 -1.16
CA ALA A 248 11.94 -6.07 -0.29
C ALA A 248 11.93 -4.86 0.65
N ALA A 249 11.42 -5.08 1.85
CA ALA A 249 11.28 -4.08 2.89
C ALA A 249 11.91 -4.57 4.19
N MET A 250 11.58 -3.90 5.29
CA MET A 250 11.98 -4.28 6.64
C MET A 250 13.51 -4.47 6.75
N ALA A 251 14.27 -3.50 6.23
CA ALA A 251 15.72 -3.54 6.29
C ALA A 251 16.26 -2.85 7.55
N VAL A 252 17.03 -3.58 8.36
CA VAL A 252 17.79 -3.03 9.49
C VAL A 252 19.14 -3.71 9.60
N VAL A 253 20.16 -2.93 9.95
CA VAL A 253 21.49 -3.45 10.28
C VAL A 253 21.99 -2.74 11.53
N HIS A 254 22.44 -3.54 12.50
CA HIS A 254 23.06 -3.07 13.72
C HIS A 254 24.23 -2.11 13.39
N PRO A 255 24.35 -0.95 14.05
CA PRO A 255 25.33 0.09 13.67
C PRO A 255 26.78 -0.38 13.50
N ASP A 256 27.25 -1.28 14.36
CA ASP A 256 28.60 -1.85 14.31
C ASP A 256 28.89 -2.71 13.07
N PHE A 257 27.84 -3.14 12.38
CA PHE A 257 27.89 -4.04 11.23
C PHE A 257 27.53 -3.34 9.92
N ARG A 258 27.19 -2.04 9.96
CA ARG A 258 26.89 -1.26 8.74
C ARG A 258 28.13 -1.15 7.85
N GLY A 259 27.90 -1.10 6.54
CA GLY A 259 28.97 -0.92 5.55
C GLY A 259 29.77 -2.17 5.17
N GLN A 260 29.54 -3.33 5.79
CA GLN A 260 30.30 -4.56 5.49
C GLN A 260 29.64 -5.51 4.47
N GLY A 261 28.61 -5.04 3.75
CA GLY A 261 27.99 -5.79 2.64
C GLY A 261 26.84 -6.74 3.01
N PHE A 262 26.48 -6.85 4.30
CA PHE A 262 25.38 -7.71 4.80
C PHE A 262 24.10 -7.65 3.97
N GLN A 263 23.65 -6.45 3.63
CA GLN A 263 22.37 -6.25 2.94
C GLN A 263 22.35 -6.88 1.54
N ASN A 264 23.46 -6.83 0.80
CA ASN A 264 23.52 -7.40 -0.56
C ASN A 264 23.31 -8.91 -0.52
N THR A 265 24.00 -9.60 0.39
CA THR A 265 23.92 -11.05 0.51
C THR A 265 22.54 -11.50 1.01
N MET A 266 21.89 -10.73 1.90
CA MET A 266 20.52 -11.05 2.32
C MET A 266 19.50 -10.87 1.18
N ILE A 267 19.65 -9.86 0.32
CA ILE A 267 18.78 -9.71 -0.87
C ILE A 267 18.93 -10.90 -1.81
N SER A 268 20.15 -11.41 -2.03
CA SER A 268 20.36 -12.64 -2.81
C SER A 268 19.62 -13.85 -2.23
N ALA A 269 19.58 -13.99 -0.90
CA ALA A 269 18.79 -15.03 -0.25
C ALA A 269 17.28 -14.81 -0.44
N LEU A 270 16.79 -13.56 -0.33
CA LEU A 270 15.37 -13.26 -0.60
C LEU A 270 14.96 -13.56 -2.04
N ILE A 271 15.84 -13.35 -3.03
CA ILE A 271 15.58 -13.71 -4.44
C ILE A 271 15.32 -15.21 -4.56
N GLU A 272 16.13 -16.04 -3.89
CA GLU A 272 15.96 -17.49 -3.92
C GLU A 272 14.66 -17.93 -3.24
N GLU A 273 14.30 -17.32 -2.10
CA GLU A 273 12.99 -17.60 -1.48
C GLU A 273 11.82 -17.12 -2.34
N GLY A 274 11.95 -15.96 -2.99
CA GLY A 274 10.97 -15.44 -3.93
C GLY A 274 10.73 -16.41 -5.09
N ARG A 275 11.79 -17.01 -5.62
CA ARG A 275 11.71 -18.02 -6.68
C ARG A 275 10.94 -19.27 -6.22
N LYS A 276 11.20 -19.75 -4.99
CA LYS A 276 10.51 -20.95 -4.44
C LYS A 276 9.01 -20.77 -4.31
N VAL A 277 8.54 -19.55 -4.04
CA VAL A 277 7.11 -19.23 -3.90
C VAL A 277 6.49 -18.67 -5.19
N GLY A 278 7.20 -18.74 -6.31
CA GLY A 278 6.68 -18.39 -7.64
C GLY A 278 6.59 -16.89 -7.93
N LEU A 279 7.37 -16.04 -7.24
CA LEU A 279 7.43 -14.62 -7.57
C LEU A 279 8.15 -14.40 -8.90
N LYS A 280 7.64 -13.46 -9.69
CA LYS A 280 8.25 -13.00 -10.94
C LYS A 280 9.27 -11.89 -10.73
N GLY A 281 9.21 -11.19 -9.60
CA GLY A 281 10.14 -10.13 -9.27
C GLY A 281 9.98 -9.61 -7.85
N ILE A 282 10.94 -8.79 -7.44
CA ILE A 282 10.93 -8.10 -6.15
C ILE A 282 11.08 -6.61 -6.43
N PHE A 283 10.33 -5.78 -5.70
CA PHE A 283 10.48 -4.33 -5.78
C PHE A 283 10.92 -3.75 -4.43
N SER A 284 11.43 -2.53 -4.42
CA SER A 284 11.81 -1.81 -3.20
C SER A 284 11.46 -0.34 -3.33
N LYS A 285 11.25 0.33 -2.19
CA LYS A 285 11.04 1.78 -2.13
C LYS A 285 12.16 2.40 -1.30
N ALA A 286 12.98 3.22 -1.93
CA ALA A 286 14.05 3.95 -1.26
C ALA A 286 13.71 5.43 -1.15
N VAL A 287 13.69 5.99 0.07
CA VAL A 287 13.49 7.43 0.28
C VAL A 287 14.61 8.25 -0.36
N THR A 288 14.25 9.42 -0.87
CA THR A 288 15.15 10.26 -1.67
C THR A 288 16.13 11.07 -0.83
N ASN A 289 15.77 11.39 0.42
CA ASN A 289 16.67 12.03 1.38
C ASN A 289 17.79 11.11 1.94
N HIS A 290 17.79 9.81 1.61
CA HIS A 290 18.75 8.84 2.14
C HIS A 290 19.59 8.16 1.02
N PRO A 291 20.65 8.81 0.53
CA PRO A 291 21.50 8.30 -0.54
C PRO A 291 22.10 6.91 -0.27
N TYR A 292 22.35 6.56 1.00
CA TYR A 292 22.93 5.26 1.35
C TYR A 292 21.99 4.09 1.01
N ALA A 293 20.69 4.21 1.33
CA ALA A 293 19.71 3.16 1.02
C ALA A 293 19.56 2.98 -0.49
N GLN A 294 19.63 4.09 -1.25
CA GLN A 294 19.60 4.03 -2.70
C GLN A 294 20.83 3.30 -3.27
N LYS A 295 22.04 3.63 -2.80
CA LYS A 295 23.29 2.95 -3.21
C LYS A 295 23.29 1.47 -2.83
N ALA A 296 22.79 1.12 -1.65
CA ALA A 296 22.67 -0.26 -1.21
C ALA A 296 21.74 -1.06 -2.14
N GLY A 297 20.57 -0.51 -2.48
CA GLY A 297 19.65 -1.15 -3.43
C GLY A 297 20.27 -1.39 -4.80
N LEU A 298 21.00 -0.41 -5.36
CA LEU A 298 21.71 -0.57 -6.63
C LEU A 298 22.77 -1.68 -6.57
N LYS A 299 23.56 -1.74 -5.49
CA LYS A 299 24.55 -2.81 -5.28
C LYS A 299 23.92 -4.18 -5.12
N ALA A 300 22.69 -4.25 -4.59
CA ALA A 300 21.90 -5.47 -4.47
C ALA A 300 21.21 -5.88 -5.79
N GLY A 301 21.33 -5.08 -6.85
CA GLY A 301 20.83 -5.40 -8.19
C GLY A 301 19.52 -4.70 -8.57
N PHE A 302 18.91 -3.92 -7.68
CA PHE A 302 17.70 -3.16 -8.02
C PHE A 302 18.03 -2.07 -9.04
N ARG A 303 17.16 -1.94 -10.04
CA ARG A 303 17.22 -0.89 -11.05
C ARG A 303 15.99 0.00 -10.93
N ARG A 304 16.14 1.29 -11.22
CA ARG A 304 15.07 2.26 -10.94
C ARG A 304 13.98 2.20 -11.99
N CYS A 305 12.73 2.24 -11.54
CA CYS A 305 11.57 2.11 -12.43
C CYS A 305 10.46 3.13 -12.21
N ALA A 306 10.41 3.80 -11.06
CA ALA A 306 9.47 4.89 -10.81
C ALA A 306 9.94 5.83 -9.70
N LEU A 307 9.37 7.03 -9.67
CA LEU A 307 9.49 8.01 -8.60
C LEU A 307 8.10 8.41 -8.09
N GLY A 308 7.78 8.00 -6.88
CA GLY A 308 6.60 8.47 -6.15
C GLY A 308 6.92 9.78 -5.42
N VAL A 309 6.35 10.88 -5.87
CA VAL A 309 6.58 12.22 -5.32
C VAL A 309 5.68 12.44 -4.11
N GLY A 310 6.25 12.97 -3.00
CA GLY A 310 5.48 13.28 -1.79
C GLY A 310 4.79 12.08 -1.14
N PHE A 311 5.38 10.90 -1.27
CA PHE A 311 4.79 9.61 -0.91
C PHE A 311 4.57 9.41 0.60
N ILE A 312 5.44 9.99 1.43
CA ILE A 312 5.44 9.87 2.90
C ILE A 312 5.18 11.25 3.52
N PRO A 313 4.22 11.40 4.45
CA PRO A 313 3.93 12.68 5.11
C PRO A 313 5.07 13.17 6.00
N THR A 314 5.12 14.47 6.28
CA THR A 314 6.18 15.13 7.07
C THR A 314 6.21 14.72 8.53
N ASP A 315 5.06 14.37 9.10
CA ASP A 315 4.90 13.94 10.50
C ASP A 315 5.52 12.57 10.79
N ARG A 316 5.84 11.79 9.75
CA ARG A 316 6.60 10.55 9.83
C ARG A 316 8.11 10.85 9.80
N SER A 317 8.64 11.39 10.91
CA SER A 317 10.08 11.61 11.07
C SER A 317 10.81 10.33 11.49
N PHE A 318 11.79 9.88 10.70
CA PHE A 318 12.60 8.69 10.99
C PHE A 318 13.64 8.97 12.10
N LYS A 319 13.31 8.61 13.35
CA LYS A 319 14.24 8.67 14.49
C LYS A 319 15.48 7.81 14.20
N GLY A 320 16.66 8.30 14.57
CA GLY A 320 17.94 7.58 14.43
C GLY A 320 18.67 7.77 13.10
N ILE A 321 18.08 8.43 12.09
CA ILE A 321 18.71 8.67 10.78
C ILE A 321 19.05 10.16 10.50
N HIS A 322 18.50 11.15 11.25
CA HIS A 322 18.43 12.59 10.86
C HIS A 322 17.59 12.77 9.56
N ALA A 323 16.73 13.77 9.31
CA ALA A 323 16.33 15.02 9.97
C ALA A 323 14.77 15.12 9.96
N GLU A 324 14.20 16.13 10.62
CA GLU A 324 12.78 16.46 10.42
C GLU A 324 12.49 16.66 8.93
N LEU A 325 11.43 16.02 8.43
CA LEU A 325 11.01 16.16 7.05
C LEU A 325 10.45 17.57 6.85
N SER A 326 11.16 18.37 6.07
CA SER A 326 10.75 19.73 5.71
C SER A 326 9.62 19.78 4.66
N GLN A 327 9.37 18.66 3.98
CA GLN A 327 8.28 18.44 3.03
C GLN A 327 7.95 16.95 2.97
N ARG A 328 6.84 16.59 2.31
CA ARG A 328 6.51 15.17 2.09
C ARG A 328 7.66 14.48 1.36
N GLU A 329 8.10 13.34 1.87
CA GLU A 329 9.28 12.64 1.35
C GLU A 329 8.92 11.80 0.12
N SER A 330 9.77 11.87 -0.90
CA SER A 330 9.62 11.12 -2.15
C SER A 330 10.35 9.78 -2.07
N VAL A 331 9.88 8.80 -2.86
CA VAL A 331 10.45 7.45 -2.90
C VAL A 331 10.78 7.02 -4.32
N LEU A 332 11.97 6.46 -4.50
CA LEU A 332 12.39 5.81 -5.73
C LEU A 332 12.08 4.33 -5.66
N TYR A 333 11.27 3.86 -6.61
CA TYR A 333 10.99 2.45 -6.82
C TYR A 333 12.20 1.81 -7.50
N GLY A 334 12.65 0.71 -6.94
CA GLY A 334 13.60 -0.21 -7.57
C GLY A 334 12.90 -1.51 -7.90
N PHE A 335 13.20 -2.10 -9.06
CA PHE A 335 12.73 -3.42 -9.45
C PHE A 335 13.91 -4.35 -9.70
N LEU A 336 13.75 -5.62 -9.32
CA LEU A 336 14.69 -6.71 -9.57
C LEU A 336 13.92 -7.91 -10.10
N PRO A 337 14.11 -8.30 -11.38
CA PRO A 337 13.41 -9.43 -11.97
C PRO A 337 13.91 -10.77 -11.41
N ILE A 338 13.00 -11.67 -11.09
CA ILE A 338 13.30 -13.09 -10.82
C ILE A 338 13.10 -13.90 -12.11
N GLU A 339 12.02 -13.58 -12.83
CA GLU A 339 11.63 -14.19 -14.10
C GLU A 339 11.44 -13.10 -15.16
N ASN A 340 11.75 -13.44 -16.42
CA ASN A 340 11.49 -12.60 -17.59
C ASN A 340 10.75 -13.41 -18.67
N PRO A 341 9.45 -13.69 -18.47
CA PRO A 341 8.67 -14.48 -19.41
C PRO A 341 8.55 -13.75 -20.75
N PRO A 342 8.80 -14.43 -21.89
CA PRO A 342 8.68 -13.82 -23.20
C PRO A 342 7.20 -13.65 -23.59
N GLY A 343 6.95 -12.78 -24.57
CA GLY A 343 5.64 -12.64 -25.20
C GLY A 343 4.62 -11.79 -24.44
N ILE A 344 5.02 -11.11 -23.35
CA ILE A 344 4.18 -10.09 -22.72
C ILE A 344 4.15 -8.85 -23.62
N ARG A 345 2.94 -8.45 -23.99
CA ARG A 345 2.67 -7.26 -24.80
C ARG A 345 2.39 -6.07 -23.89
N ALA A 346 2.92 -4.91 -24.26
CA ALA A 346 2.66 -3.66 -23.58
C ALA A 346 2.17 -2.62 -24.59
N TYR A 347 1.16 -1.86 -24.20
CA TYR A 347 0.55 -0.77 -24.98
C TYR A 347 0.86 0.56 -24.28
N PRO A 348 2.10 1.09 -24.40
CA PRO A 348 2.45 2.35 -23.78
C PRO A 348 1.70 3.51 -24.45
N PRO A 349 1.24 4.53 -23.68
CA PRO A 349 0.75 5.77 -24.26
C PRO A 349 1.84 6.45 -25.10
N GLU A 350 1.49 6.96 -26.28
CA GLU A 350 2.46 7.46 -27.27
C GLU A 350 3.38 8.54 -26.68
N GLN A 351 2.84 9.46 -25.88
CA GLN A 351 3.60 10.52 -25.22
C GLN A 351 4.63 10.02 -24.19
N HIS A 352 4.46 8.80 -23.68
CA HIS A 352 5.36 8.17 -22.70
C HIS A 352 6.13 6.97 -23.23
N LYS A 353 5.87 6.54 -24.47
CA LYS A 353 6.45 5.32 -25.06
C LYS A 353 7.97 5.26 -24.91
N ALA A 354 8.68 6.29 -25.37
CA ALA A 354 10.14 6.33 -25.27
C ALA A 354 10.66 6.29 -23.82
N PHE A 355 9.92 6.86 -22.87
CA PHE A 355 10.29 6.79 -21.46
C PHE A 355 10.06 5.39 -20.89
N ILE A 356 8.90 4.78 -21.17
CA ILE A 356 8.53 3.44 -20.71
C ILE A 356 9.52 2.40 -21.26
N GLU A 357 9.84 2.45 -22.56
CA GLU A 357 10.84 1.58 -23.20
C GLU A 357 12.22 1.69 -22.52
N ARG A 358 12.67 2.91 -22.22
CA ARG A 358 13.91 3.13 -21.48
C ARG A 358 13.87 2.50 -20.09
N VAL A 359 12.75 2.65 -19.37
CA VAL A 359 12.61 2.06 -18.04
C VAL A 359 12.63 0.53 -18.08
N TYR A 360 11.98 -0.11 -19.06
CA TYR A 360 12.11 -1.57 -19.29
C TYR A 360 13.56 -1.97 -19.55
N GLY A 361 14.29 -1.18 -20.37
CA GLY A 361 15.72 -1.37 -20.59
C GLY A 361 16.56 -1.24 -19.31
N PHE A 362 16.20 -0.35 -18.39
CA PHE A 362 16.91 -0.20 -17.11
C PHE A 362 16.74 -1.43 -16.21
N ILE A 363 15.52 -1.96 -16.13
CA ILE A 363 15.18 -3.09 -15.24
C ILE A 363 15.45 -4.46 -15.85
N GLY A 364 15.77 -4.53 -17.14
CA GLY A 364 16.15 -5.77 -17.82
C GLY A 364 14.97 -6.72 -18.03
N LEU A 365 13.81 -6.17 -18.41
CA LEU A 365 12.62 -6.95 -18.79
C LEU A 365 12.30 -6.71 -20.25
N ASP A 366 12.02 -7.80 -20.97
CA ASP A 366 11.69 -7.74 -22.40
C ASP A 366 10.18 -7.70 -22.57
N ARG A 367 9.68 -6.73 -23.33
CA ARG A 367 8.27 -6.58 -23.69
C ARG A 367 8.11 -6.29 -25.17
N SER A 368 7.04 -6.80 -25.75
CA SER A 368 6.63 -6.43 -27.09
C SER A 368 5.78 -5.17 -27.02
N PHE A 369 6.30 -4.04 -27.49
CA PHE A 369 5.55 -2.79 -27.53
C PHE A 369 4.67 -2.76 -28.77
N GLU A 370 3.36 -2.68 -28.55
CA GLU A 370 2.37 -2.60 -29.62
C GLU A 370 1.70 -1.22 -29.64
N GLU A 371 1.40 -0.75 -30.83
CA GLU A 371 0.57 0.44 -31.03
C GLU A 371 -0.90 0.04 -30.99
N THR A 372 -1.73 0.83 -30.30
CA THR A 372 -3.17 0.61 -30.32
C THR A 372 -3.77 1.18 -31.61
N GLN A 373 -4.56 0.39 -32.31
CA GLN A 373 -5.49 0.86 -33.34
C GLN A 373 -6.87 1.18 -32.76
N GLY A 374 -7.07 1.00 -31.45
CA GLY A 374 -8.36 1.08 -30.79
C GLY A 374 -8.87 2.50 -30.65
N ASN A 375 -10.11 2.73 -31.06
CA ASN A 375 -10.89 3.92 -30.73
C ASN A 375 -11.59 3.73 -29.37
N HIS A 376 -12.04 4.83 -28.75
CA HIS A 376 -12.84 4.82 -27.51
C HIS A 376 -14.11 3.94 -27.55
N GLU A 377 -14.52 3.43 -28.72
CA GLU A 377 -15.85 2.87 -28.96
C GLU A 377 -15.90 1.33 -29.12
N ASP A 378 -14.78 0.66 -29.36
CA ASP A 378 -14.77 -0.77 -29.72
C ASP A 378 -15.02 -1.68 -28.51
N GLY A 379 -16.18 -2.37 -28.51
CA GLY A 379 -16.46 -3.54 -27.67
C GLY A 379 -16.54 -3.31 -26.15
N GLN A 380 -16.41 -2.08 -25.66
CA GLN A 380 -16.36 -1.78 -24.23
C GLN A 380 -17.72 -1.84 -23.53
N GLU A 381 -17.72 -2.38 -22.31
CA GLU A 381 -18.83 -2.19 -21.37
C GLU A 381 -18.98 -0.70 -21.01
N GLU A 382 -20.16 -0.30 -20.56
CA GLU A 382 -20.42 1.09 -20.18
C GLU A 382 -19.70 1.50 -18.87
N SER A 383 -19.55 0.56 -17.93
CA SER A 383 -18.97 0.79 -16.60
C SER A 383 -17.60 0.13 -16.45
N SER A 384 -16.73 0.77 -15.68
CA SER A 384 -15.37 0.29 -15.40
C SER A 384 -15.33 -0.51 -14.10
N SER A 385 -14.31 -1.37 -13.97
CA SER A 385 -13.93 -1.91 -12.66
C SER A 385 -12.78 -1.08 -12.10
N ILE A 386 -13.07 -0.31 -11.04
CA ILE A 386 -12.13 0.61 -10.40
C ILE A 386 -12.08 0.31 -8.91
N LYS A 387 -10.88 0.11 -8.38
CA LYS A 387 -10.64 -0.03 -6.95
C LYS A 387 -9.98 1.22 -6.41
N THR A 388 -10.55 1.79 -5.36
CA THR A 388 -9.99 2.92 -4.63
C THR A 388 -9.69 2.52 -3.20
N THR A 389 -8.42 2.56 -2.82
CA THR A 389 -7.96 2.27 -1.46
C THR A 389 -7.45 3.55 -0.81
N ILE A 390 -8.01 3.92 0.34
CA ILE A 390 -7.51 5.05 1.12
C ILE A 390 -6.59 4.51 2.21
N VAL A 391 -5.43 5.14 2.37
CA VAL A 391 -4.45 4.83 3.42
C VAL A 391 -4.34 6.06 4.35
N PRO A 392 -5.23 6.19 5.35
CA PRO A 392 -5.32 7.40 6.17
C PRO A 392 -4.00 7.72 6.90
N SER A 393 -3.29 6.69 7.35
CA SER A 393 -2.03 6.79 8.10
C SER A 393 -0.88 7.45 7.33
N TYR A 394 -0.99 7.53 6.00
CA TYR A 394 -0.04 8.20 5.09
C TYR A 394 -0.64 9.42 4.38
N ASN A 395 -1.90 9.76 4.66
CA ASN A 395 -2.70 10.74 3.91
C ASN A 395 -2.61 10.52 2.38
N ARG A 396 -2.82 9.27 1.96
CA ARG A 396 -2.64 8.82 0.58
C ARG A 396 -3.82 7.99 0.10
N ALA A 397 -4.05 7.96 -1.20
CA ALA A 397 -4.95 7.00 -1.82
C ALA A 397 -4.29 6.30 -3.02
N VAL A 398 -4.83 5.15 -3.37
CA VAL A 398 -4.49 4.36 -4.54
C VAL A 398 -5.74 4.15 -5.36
N ILE A 399 -5.69 4.49 -6.65
CA ILE A 399 -6.72 4.16 -7.64
C ILE A 399 -6.14 3.10 -8.56
N GLU A 400 -6.92 2.07 -8.87
CA GLU A 400 -6.53 0.94 -9.72
C GLU A 400 -7.67 0.70 -10.73
N VAL A 401 -7.38 0.76 -12.03
CA VAL A 401 -8.33 0.37 -13.08
C VAL A 401 -8.05 -1.09 -13.43
N HIS A 402 -8.98 -1.97 -13.08
CA HIS A 402 -8.93 -3.40 -13.39
C HIS A 402 -9.59 -3.72 -14.74
N ARG A 403 -10.62 -2.96 -15.10
CA ARG A 403 -11.30 -3.08 -16.40
C ARG A 403 -11.77 -1.71 -16.87
N TYR A 404 -11.45 -1.35 -18.09
CA TYR A 404 -11.92 -0.11 -18.71
C TYR A 404 -13.37 -0.24 -19.17
N GLY A 405 -14.19 0.76 -18.84
CA GLY A 405 -15.48 1.02 -19.47
C GLY A 405 -15.48 2.39 -20.15
N ARG A 406 -16.50 2.64 -20.98
CA ARG A 406 -16.62 3.92 -21.73
C ARG A 406 -16.63 5.15 -20.82
N ASN A 407 -17.17 5.00 -19.61
CA ASN A 407 -17.30 6.07 -18.63
C ASN A 407 -16.08 6.19 -17.67
N VAL A 408 -15.00 5.44 -17.90
CA VAL A 408 -13.83 5.40 -17.00
C VAL A 408 -13.30 6.78 -16.63
N VAL A 409 -13.22 7.71 -17.59
CA VAL A 409 -12.70 9.07 -17.35
C VAL A 409 -13.62 9.84 -16.41
N SER A 410 -14.94 9.75 -16.60
CA SER A 410 -15.92 10.37 -15.70
C SER A 410 -15.92 9.72 -14.30
N GLU A 411 -15.80 8.40 -14.22
CA GLU A 411 -15.75 7.67 -12.94
C GLU A 411 -14.48 8.04 -12.16
N VAL A 412 -13.31 8.06 -12.80
CA VAL A 412 -12.04 8.48 -12.19
C VAL A 412 -12.09 9.97 -11.79
N LYS A 413 -12.67 10.84 -12.63
CA LYS A 413 -12.85 12.26 -12.28
C LYS A 413 -13.70 12.43 -11.03
N GLN A 414 -14.72 11.61 -10.85
CA GLN A 414 -15.56 11.60 -9.66
C GLN A 414 -14.81 11.09 -8.43
N VAL A 415 -14.09 9.97 -8.53
CA VAL A 415 -13.22 9.47 -7.45
C VAL A 415 -12.20 10.53 -7.05
N LEU A 416 -11.56 11.18 -8.03
CA LEU A 416 -10.61 12.26 -7.77
C LEU A 416 -11.27 13.45 -7.06
N LYS A 417 -12.48 13.87 -7.46
CA LYS A 417 -13.23 14.95 -6.78
C LYS A 417 -13.43 14.60 -5.29
N GLU A 418 -13.82 13.37 -4.99
CA GLU A 418 -14.03 12.89 -3.63
C GLU A 418 -12.73 12.87 -2.82
N LEU A 419 -11.64 12.32 -3.38
CA LEU A 419 -10.34 12.28 -2.71
C LEU A 419 -9.80 13.69 -2.46
N ARG A 420 -10.01 14.61 -3.39
CA ARG A 420 -9.65 16.02 -3.24
C ARG A 420 -10.43 16.70 -2.12
N PHE A 421 -11.74 16.46 -2.08
CA PHE A 421 -12.62 16.97 -1.04
C PHE A 421 -12.18 16.47 0.34
N LYS A 422 -11.85 15.17 0.44
CA LYS A 422 -11.29 14.53 1.65
C LYS A 422 -9.86 14.95 2.00
N LYS A 423 -9.28 15.92 1.27
CA LYS A 423 -7.91 16.45 1.46
C LYS A 423 -6.83 15.37 1.43
N ILE A 424 -7.05 14.30 0.66
CA ILE A 424 -6.00 13.32 0.39
C ILE A 424 -4.94 13.99 -0.46
N GLU A 425 -3.70 14.01 0.04
CA GLU A 425 -2.62 14.86 -0.48
C GLU A 425 -1.84 14.21 -1.63
N GLN A 426 -1.63 12.89 -1.56
CA GLN A 426 -0.96 12.12 -2.61
C GLN A 426 -1.89 11.01 -3.09
N ILE A 427 -2.02 10.86 -4.41
CA ILE A 427 -2.82 9.80 -5.02
C ILE A 427 -1.93 9.08 -6.03
N SER A 428 -1.81 7.77 -5.90
CA SER A 428 -1.16 6.91 -6.90
C SER A 428 -2.23 6.25 -7.77
N PHE A 429 -2.03 6.20 -9.07
CA PHE A 429 -3.01 5.68 -10.02
C PHE A 429 -2.36 4.66 -10.94
N TYR A 430 -2.79 3.41 -10.85
CA TYR A 430 -2.22 2.28 -11.58
C TYR A 430 -3.10 1.90 -12.77
N LEU A 431 -2.49 1.85 -13.96
CA LEU A 431 -3.09 1.46 -15.23
C LEU A 431 -2.38 0.23 -15.79
N ASN A 432 -3.13 -0.75 -16.28
CA ASN A 432 -2.55 -1.99 -16.81
C ASN A 432 -1.97 -1.79 -18.21
N LEU A 433 -0.64 -1.82 -18.36
CA LEU A 433 0.04 -1.68 -19.66
C LEU A 433 -0.25 -2.83 -20.62
N GLU A 434 -0.76 -3.98 -20.14
CA GLU A 434 -1.17 -5.08 -21.01
C GLU A 434 -2.55 -4.85 -21.64
N ASP A 435 -3.29 -3.82 -21.21
CA ASP A 435 -4.56 -3.40 -21.80
C ASP A 435 -4.34 -2.29 -22.85
N PRO A 436 -4.74 -2.49 -24.13
CA PRO A 436 -4.64 -1.47 -25.18
C PRO A 436 -5.31 -0.13 -24.84
N LEU A 437 -6.33 -0.14 -23.99
CA LEU A 437 -7.06 1.06 -23.59
C LEU A 437 -6.27 1.97 -22.65
N THR A 438 -5.19 1.47 -22.03
CA THR A 438 -4.23 2.31 -21.31
C THR A 438 -3.60 3.36 -22.24
N ALA A 439 -3.20 2.96 -23.45
CA ALA A 439 -2.65 3.89 -24.44
C ALA A 439 -3.67 4.94 -24.89
N VAL A 440 -4.97 4.58 -24.93
CA VAL A 440 -6.07 5.46 -25.35
C VAL A 440 -6.43 6.47 -24.26
N TYR A 441 -6.61 6.02 -23.02
CA TYR A 441 -7.15 6.86 -21.94
C TYR A 441 -6.12 7.61 -21.10
N CYS A 442 -4.82 7.24 -21.15
CA CYS A 442 -3.79 7.88 -20.33
C CYS A 442 -3.80 9.42 -20.45
N GLY A 443 -3.86 9.94 -21.68
CA GLY A 443 -3.89 11.39 -21.91
C GLY A 443 -5.12 12.08 -21.33
N GLU A 444 -6.27 11.39 -21.23
CA GLU A 444 -7.47 11.94 -20.58
C GLU A 444 -7.30 12.03 -19.06
N PHE A 445 -6.60 11.08 -18.44
CA PHE A 445 -6.28 11.16 -17.02
C PHE A 445 -5.25 12.25 -16.73
N GLU A 446 -4.29 12.47 -17.62
CA GLU A 446 -3.34 13.58 -17.49
C GLU A 446 -4.04 14.95 -17.53
N LYS A 447 -5.09 15.11 -18.35
CA LYS A 447 -5.95 16.31 -18.36
C LYS A 447 -6.66 16.55 -17.01
N LEU A 448 -6.83 15.52 -16.19
CA LEU A 448 -7.36 15.65 -14.82
C LEU A 448 -6.29 16.10 -13.80
N GLY A 449 -5.04 16.25 -14.23
CA GLY A 449 -3.90 16.66 -13.41
C GLY A 449 -3.05 15.50 -12.89
N PHE A 450 -3.33 14.26 -13.31
CA PHE A 450 -2.39 13.16 -13.08
C PHE A 450 -1.14 13.34 -13.93
N PHE A 451 -0.01 12.82 -13.49
CA PHE A 451 1.24 12.81 -14.25
C PHE A 451 2.03 11.55 -13.99
N VAL A 452 2.92 11.21 -14.92
CA VAL A 452 3.70 9.97 -14.88
C VAL A 452 4.60 9.89 -13.65
N ALA A 453 4.68 8.71 -13.05
CA ALA A 453 5.63 8.35 -11.98
C ALA A 453 6.65 7.29 -12.45
N GLY A 454 6.25 6.39 -13.33
CA GLY A 454 7.08 5.28 -13.83
C GLY A 454 6.27 4.01 -14.08
N ILE A 455 6.92 2.85 -14.00
CA ILE A 455 6.26 1.55 -14.14
C ILE A 455 6.55 0.62 -12.96
N LEU A 456 5.65 -0.34 -12.73
CA LEU A 456 5.85 -1.45 -11.81
C LEU A 456 5.42 -2.77 -12.48
N PRO A 457 6.39 -3.61 -12.90
CA PRO A 457 6.07 -4.88 -13.56
C PRO A 457 5.35 -5.87 -12.66
N PHE A 458 4.47 -6.68 -13.25
CA PHE A 458 3.67 -7.75 -12.63
C PHE A 458 2.85 -7.32 -11.41
N TYR A 459 2.43 -6.06 -11.36
CA TYR A 459 1.57 -5.50 -10.33
C TYR A 459 0.10 -5.88 -10.58
N HIS A 460 -0.47 -6.68 -9.69
CA HIS A 460 -1.81 -7.30 -9.81
C HIS A 460 -1.99 -8.12 -11.09
N GLU A 461 -2.68 -7.56 -12.09
CA GLU A 461 -3.12 -8.27 -13.28
C GLU A 461 -2.03 -8.34 -14.35
N GLY A 462 -1.11 -7.36 -14.39
CA GLY A 462 -0.06 -7.25 -15.40
C GLY A 462 1.03 -6.24 -15.04
N ASP A 463 1.76 -5.74 -16.02
CA ASP A 463 2.67 -4.61 -15.81
C ASP A 463 1.90 -3.30 -15.65
N ALA A 464 2.20 -2.50 -14.63
CA ALA A 464 1.47 -1.27 -14.36
C ALA A 464 2.24 -0.01 -14.79
N LEU A 465 1.57 0.88 -15.52
CA LEU A 465 1.95 2.29 -15.59
C LEU A 465 1.44 2.99 -14.34
N ILE A 466 2.33 3.71 -13.67
CA ILE A 466 2.01 4.49 -12.48
C ILE A 466 1.88 5.95 -12.89
N LEU A 467 0.68 6.50 -12.71
CA LEU A 467 0.45 7.94 -12.65
C LEU A 467 0.31 8.36 -11.18
N GLN A 468 0.46 9.66 -10.93
CA GLN A 468 0.32 10.23 -9.60
C GLN A 468 -0.36 11.61 -9.67
N TYR A 469 -0.96 12.02 -8.57
CA TYR A 469 -1.59 13.33 -8.41
C TYR A 469 -1.23 13.91 -7.04
N LEU A 470 -0.91 15.20 -7.03
CA LEU A 470 -0.61 15.97 -5.82
C LEU A 470 -1.74 16.97 -5.59
N ASN A 471 -2.47 16.82 -4.48
CA ASN A 471 -3.62 17.67 -4.18
C ASN A 471 -3.22 18.83 -3.28
N ASN A 472 -2.98 20.01 -3.88
CA ASN A 472 -2.54 21.21 -3.16
C ASN A 472 -1.26 20.99 -2.33
N VAL A 473 -0.39 20.08 -2.77
CA VAL A 473 0.92 19.83 -2.16
C VAL A 473 1.99 20.47 -3.04
N SER A 474 2.79 21.36 -2.46
CA SER A 474 3.98 21.89 -3.12
C SER A 474 5.19 21.04 -2.74
N ILE A 475 5.99 20.65 -3.74
CA ILE A 475 7.20 19.84 -3.56
C ILE A 475 8.38 20.56 -4.19
N ASP A 476 9.41 20.82 -3.38
CA ASP A 476 10.69 21.34 -3.85
C ASP A 476 11.52 20.16 -4.40
N TYR A 477 11.57 20.04 -5.73
CA TYR A 477 12.33 19.01 -6.42
C TYR A 477 13.85 19.10 -6.18
N SER A 478 14.38 20.26 -5.75
CA SER A 478 15.81 20.38 -5.42
C SER A 478 16.22 19.55 -4.19
N ARG A 479 15.24 19.17 -3.37
CA ARG A 479 15.40 18.31 -2.19
C ARG A 479 15.23 16.82 -2.51
N ILE A 480 14.81 16.48 -3.72
CA ILE A 480 14.70 15.09 -4.17
C ILE A 480 16.06 14.67 -4.72
N HIS A 481 16.79 13.88 -3.94
CA HIS A 481 18.11 13.39 -4.34
C HIS A 481 17.99 12.00 -4.94
N ALA A 482 18.21 11.92 -6.25
CA ALA A 482 18.36 10.67 -6.98
C ALA A 482 19.83 10.23 -6.97
N VAL A 483 20.07 8.93 -6.84
CA VAL A 483 21.41 8.35 -6.90
C VAL A 483 21.47 7.35 -8.05
N SER A 484 22.04 7.79 -9.19
CA SER A 484 22.38 7.09 -10.45
C SER A 484 21.78 7.81 -11.65
N ASP A 485 22.43 7.69 -12.81
CA ASP A 485 21.95 8.26 -14.07
C ASP A 485 20.53 7.80 -14.44
N GLN A 486 20.18 6.55 -14.12
CA GLN A 486 18.82 6.03 -14.32
C GLN A 486 17.79 6.76 -13.44
N ALA A 487 18.15 6.98 -12.17
CA ALA A 487 17.30 7.69 -11.21
C ALA A 487 17.15 9.16 -11.60
N ASP A 488 18.23 9.81 -12.04
CA ASP A 488 18.23 11.21 -12.50
C ASP A 488 17.39 11.40 -13.77
N GLN A 489 17.45 10.45 -14.71
CA GLN A 489 16.57 10.47 -15.89
C GLN A 489 15.09 10.34 -15.51
N ILE A 490 14.74 9.43 -14.60
CA ILE A 490 13.36 9.29 -14.11
C ILE A 490 12.92 10.56 -13.38
N LEU A 491 13.75 11.10 -12.47
CA LEU A 491 13.46 12.32 -11.74
C LEU A 491 13.21 13.50 -12.68
N SER A 492 14.06 13.66 -13.71
CA SER A 492 13.95 14.75 -14.68
C SER A 492 12.66 14.62 -15.49
N TYR A 493 12.35 13.42 -15.98
CA TYR A 493 11.13 13.16 -16.75
C TYR A 493 9.87 13.39 -15.91
N VAL A 494 9.81 12.89 -14.68
CA VAL A 494 8.67 13.10 -13.76
C VAL A 494 8.49 14.59 -13.47
N ARG A 495 9.59 15.33 -13.22
CA ARG A 495 9.54 16.78 -12.98
C ARG A 495 8.99 17.56 -14.17
N GLU A 496 9.39 17.21 -15.40
CA GLU A 496 8.91 17.88 -16.62
C GLU A 496 7.39 17.71 -16.86
N HIS A 497 6.83 16.62 -16.33
CA HIS A 497 5.42 16.27 -16.49
C HIS A 497 4.56 16.66 -15.28
N ASP A 498 5.15 17.13 -14.18
CA ASP A 498 4.40 17.58 -13.00
C ASP A 498 3.67 18.91 -13.30
N PRO A 499 2.32 18.91 -13.32
CA PRO A 499 1.54 20.09 -13.66
C PRO A 499 1.63 21.20 -12.59
N ASN A 500 2.15 20.90 -11.40
CA ASN A 500 2.24 21.84 -10.28
C ASN A 500 3.50 22.72 -10.31
N ILE A 501 4.42 22.48 -11.24
CA ILE A 501 5.68 23.25 -11.37
C ILE A 501 5.53 24.44 -12.32
N ARG A 502 4.42 24.53 -13.07
CA ARG A 502 4.19 25.53 -14.11
C ARG A 502 3.70 26.87 -13.59
#